data_AF-A0A235GCU1-F1
#
_entry.id   AF-A0A235GCU1-F1
#
_cell.length_a   1.000
_cell.length_b   1.000
_cell.length_c   1.000
_cell.angle_alpha   90.00
_cell.angle_beta   90.00
_cell.angle_gamma   90.00
#
_symmetry.space_group_name_H-M   'P 1'
#
loop_
_entity.id
_entity.type
_entity.pdbx_description
1 polymer ?
#
loop_
_entity_poly.entity_id
_entity_poly.type
_entity_poly.pdbx_seq_one_letter_code
_entity_poly.pdbx_strand_id
1 'polypeptide(L)'
;MIELASRRTADLRGLLTDPYSASLLVVTMMPVLSAIALGSILWRPLGYVVAVIAPFTVQKLHRRIRSRLGSISPGAAPGRRYQVTAYVLIVVVAALLSVPAVQVFFRGDLTAMAAPSVMAEMTDGWQGATTPQAIYGSTPTWPSYGPCQTIQSFTGPVVADSCYSFVGYARMWQMSTALPMLLSLTMIYILFPLTLARFGQSNT
;
A
#
# COMPACT_ATOMS: atom_id res chain seq x y z
N MET A 1 16.95 -12.17 30.38
CA MET A 1 16.52 -11.97 28.97
C MET A 1 15.61 -13.09 28.45
N ILE A 2 15.84 -14.36 28.83
CA ILE A 2 15.04 -15.52 28.38
C ILE A 2 13.57 -15.47 28.85
N GLU A 3 13.30 -15.02 30.08
CA GLU A 3 11.92 -14.83 30.58
C GLU A 3 11.12 -13.76 29.82
N LEU A 4 11.80 -12.70 29.37
CA LEU A 4 11.18 -11.62 28.60
C LEU A 4 10.82 -12.08 27.17
N ALA A 5 11.64 -12.95 26.59
CA ALA A 5 11.36 -13.61 25.32
C ALA A 5 10.22 -14.64 25.47
N SER A 6 10.23 -15.45 26.54
CA SER A 6 9.19 -16.42 26.87
C SER A 6 7.81 -15.76 27.05
N ARG A 7 7.73 -14.66 27.81
CA ARG A 7 6.48 -13.89 27.96
C ARG A 7 6.00 -13.29 26.65
N ARG A 8 6.91 -12.73 25.82
CA ARG A 8 6.55 -12.24 24.48
C ARG A 8 6.04 -13.33 23.55
N THR A 9 6.62 -14.53 23.62
CA THR A 9 6.14 -15.67 22.81
C THR A 9 4.79 -16.19 23.29
N ALA A 10 4.52 -16.18 24.60
CA ALA A 10 3.22 -16.55 25.15
C ALA A 10 2.13 -15.54 24.78
N ASP A 11 2.43 -14.23 24.84
CA ASP A 11 1.54 -13.16 24.37
C ASP A 11 1.26 -13.27 22.87
N LEU A 12 2.29 -13.54 22.05
CA LEU A 12 2.12 -13.76 20.61
C LEU A 12 1.23 -14.99 20.32
N ARG A 13 1.40 -16.07 21.09
CA ARG A 13 0.59 -17.29 20.96
C ARG A 13 -0.86 -17.02 21.34
N GLY A 14 -1.10 -16.27 22.42
CA GLY A 14 -2.44 -15.81 22.83
C GLY A 14 -3.11 -14.90 21.80
N LEU A 15 -2.35 -13.96 21.21
CA LEU A 15 -2.81 -13.09 20.11
C LEU A 15 -3.12 -13.85 18.83
N LEU A 16 -2.43 -14.97 18.57
CA LEU A 16 -2.66 -15.83 17.40
C LEU A 16 -3.84 -16.79 17.59
N THR A 17 -4.18 -17.16 18.83
CA THR A 17 -5.33 -18.01 19.14
C THR A 17 -6.66 -17.26 19.16
N ASP A 18 -6.64 -15.95 19.43
CA ASP A 18 -7.83 -15.10 19.30
C ASP A 18 -7.92 -14.52 17.88
N PRO A 19 -8.92 -14.93 17.06
CA PRO A 19 -9.04 -14.47 15.68
C PRO A 19 -9.22 -12.94 15.58
N TYR A 20 -9.74 -12.29 16.62
CA TYR A 20 -9.85 -10.84 16.67
C TYR A 20 -8.49 -10.16 16.87
N SER A 21 -7.70 -10.66 17.82
CA SER A 21 -6.35 -10.15 18.09
C SER A 21 -5.41 -10.34 16.89
N ALA A 22 -5.49 -11.47 16.19
CA ALA A 22 -4.72 -11.75 14.97
C ALA A 22 -5.11 -10.81 13.82
N SER A 23 -6.40 -10.59 13.58
CA SER A 23 -6.87 -9.66 12.54
C SER A 23 -6.55 -8.20 12.86
N LEU A 24 -6.59 -7.81 14.13
CA LEU A 24 -6.14 -6.48 14.58
C LEU A 24 -4.64 -6.30 14.34
N LEU A 25 -3.83 -7.34 14.54
CA LEU A 25 -2.40 -7.31 14.21
C LEU A 25 -2.19 -7.10 12.70
N VAL A 26 -2.94 -7.81 11.84
CA VAL A 26 -2.88 -7.62 10.37
C VAL A 26 -3.20 -6.17 9.98
N VAL A 27 -4.30 -5.60 10.50
CA VAL A 27 -4.68 -4.21 10.23
C VAL A 27 -3.62 -3.23 10.72
N THR A 28 -2.92 -3.54 11.81
CA THR A 28 -1.83 -2.67 12.32
C THR A 28 -0.56 -2.76 11.48
N MET A 29 -0.32 -3.88 10.79
CA MET A 29 0.81 -4.05 9.89
C MET A 29 0.57 -3.42 8.52
N MET A 30 -0.67 -3.28 8.06
CA MET A 30 -0.99 -2.65 6.77
C MET A 30 -0.40 -1.23 6.61
N PRO A 31 -0.56 -0.28 7.56
CA PRO A 31 0.10 1.03 7.48
C PRO A 31 1.62 0.95 7.50
N VAL A 32 2.19 0.00 8.23
CA VAL A 32 3.64 -0.20 8.32
C VAL A 32 4.19 -0.66 6.97
N LEU A 33 3.55 -1.68 6.38
CA LEU A 33 3.90 -2.18 5.05
C LEU A 33 3.75 -1.10 3.99
N SER A 34 2.67 -0.31 4.06
CA SER A 34 2.43 0.84 3.18
C SER A 34 3.51 1.92 3.33
N ALA A 35 3.95 2.23 4.56
CA ALA A 35 5.03 3.19 4.80
C ALA A 35 6.40 2.69 4.30
N ILE A 36 6.71 1.41 4.50
CA ILE A 36 7.92 0.77 3.95
C ILE A 36 7.87 0.82 2.42
N ALA A 37 6.72 0.49 1.84
CA ALA A 37 6.50 0.50 0.40
C ALA A 37 6.69 1.91 -0.17
N LEU A 38 6.07 2.93 0.43
CA LEU A 38 6.21 4.32 0.05
C LEU A 38 7.68 4.77 0.13
N GLY A 39 8.37 4.42 1.22
CA GLY A 39 9.79 4.68 1.36
C GLY A 39 10.61 4.03 0.24
N SER A 40 10.30 2.78 -0.12
CA SER A 40 11.01 2.03 -1.17
C SER A 40 10.77 2.52 -2.60
N ILE A 41 9.64 3.20 -2.84
CA ILE A 41 9.29 3.86 -4.11
C ILE A 41 10.09 5.16 -4.22
N LEU A 42 10.08 5.96 -3.14
CA LEU A 42 10.78 7.24 -3.12
C LEU A 42 12.30 7.04 -3.22
N TRP A 43 12.83 6.15 -2.37
CA TRP A 43 14.24 5.81 -2.34
C TRP A 43 14.44 4.48 -1.62
N ARG A 44 14.93 3.45 -2.34
CA ARG A 44 15.11 2.09 -1.79
C ARG A 44 15.72 2.03 -0.37
N PRO A 45 16.81 2.76 -0.05
CA PRO A 45 17.37 2.72 1.30
C PRO A 45 16.48 3.38 2.36
N LEU A 46 15.62 4.35 2.00
CA LEU A 46 14.61 4.90 2.91
C LEU A 46 13.61 3.82 3.35
N GLY A 47 13.22 2.91 2.44
CA GLY A 47 12.38 1.76 2.76
C GLY A 47 13.00 0.86 3.84
N TYR A 48 14.31 0.58 3.76
CA TYR A 48 15.02 -0.19 4.78
C TYR A 48 15.08 0.54 6.13
N VAL A 49 15.33 1.86 6.11
CA VAL A 49 15.33 2.68 7.34
C VAL A 49 13.96 2.62 8.03
N VAL A 50 12.88 2.77 7.25
CA VAL A 50 11.51 2.67 7.78
C VAL A 50 11.23 1.27 8.31
N ALA A 51 11.69 0.20 7.64
CA ALA A 51 11.53 -1.17 8.10
C ALA A 51 12.24 -1.45 9.44
N VAL A 52 13.41 -0.86 9.66
CA VAL A 52 14.16 -0.97 10.92
C VAL A 52 13.49 -0.20 12.06
N ILE A 53 12.89 0.96 11.75
CA ILE A 53 12.22 1.82 12.76
C ILE A 53 10.80 1.31 13.09
N ALA A 54 10.12 0.68 12.13
CA ALA A 54 8.78 0.13 12.27
C ALA A 54 8.52 -0.67 13.55
N PRO A 55 9.34 -1.66 13.97
CA PRO A 55 9.09 -2.43 15.18
C PRO A 55 9.01 -1.57 16.45
N PHE A 56 9.71 -0.43 16.50
CA PHE A 56 9.69 0.49 17.64
C PHE A 56 8.42 1.34 17.70
N THR A 57 7.76 1.58 16.56
CA THR A 57 6.54 2.40 16.46
C THR A 57 5.27 1.55 16.42
N VAL A 58 5.38 0.28 16.01
CA VAL A 58 4.28 -0.69 15.93
C VAL A 58 3.48 -0.80 17.23
N GLN A 59 4.12 -0.84 18.40
CA GLN A 59 3.40 -0.96 19.66
C GLN A 59 2.51 0.25 19.96
N LYS A 60 3.01 1.46 19.69
CA LYS A 60 2.23 2.70 19.84
C LYS A 60 1.09 2.75 18.82
N LEU A 61 1.35 2.32 17.59
CA LEU A 61 0.36 2.25 16.52
C LEU A 61 -0.75 1.24 16.83
N HIS A 62 -0.38 0.05 17.29
CA HIS A 62 -1.31 -1.01 17.68
C HIS A 62 -2.25 -0.57 18.80
N ARG A 63 -1.72 0.09 19.84
CA ARG A 63 -2.55 0.68 20.91
C ARG A 63 -3.53 1.73 20.39
N ARG A 64 -3.09 2.61 19.47
CA ARG A 64 -3.95 3.65 18.86
C ARG A 64 -5.05 3.05 18.00
N ILE A 65 -4.72 2.08 17.15
CA ILE A 65 -5.68 1.41 16.28
C ILE A 65 -6.71 0.64 17.10
N ARG A 66 -6.27 -0.11 18.13
CA ARG A 66 -7.16 -0.80 19.08
C ARG A 66 -8.12 0.18 19.79
N SER A 67 -7.60 1.29 20.30
CA SER A 67 -8.43 2.31 20.97
C SER A 67 -9.45 2.97 20.04
N ARG A 68 -9.04 3.31 18.80
CA ARG A 68 -9.92 3.94 17.81
C ARG A 68 -11.01 2.99 17.30
N LEU A 69 -10.65 1.74 16.99
CA LEU A 69 -11.62 0.70 16.60
C LEU A 69 -12.62 0.41 17.73
N GLY A 70 -12.15 0.36 18.97
CA GLY A 70 -13.02 0.22 20.15
C GLY A 70 -14.02 1.37 20.31
N SER A 71 -13.64 2.60 19.96
CA SER A 71 -14.53 3.78 20.05
C SER A 71 -15.60 3.88 18.95
N ILE A 72 -15.45 3.14 17.86
CA ILE A 72 -16.38 3.11 16.72
C ILE A 72 -17.43 1.99 16.90
N SER A 73 -17.25 1.15 17.91
CA SER A 73 -18.07 -0.03 18.18
C SER A 73 -19.56 0.33 18.43
N PRO A 74 -20.51 -0.49 17.95
CA PRO A 74 -21.95 -0.28 18.10
C PRO A 74 -22.47 -0.21 19.54
N GLY A 75 -21.67 -0.53 20.56
CA GLY A 75 -22.01 -0.41 21.97
C GLY A 75 -21.60 0.92 22.63
N ALA A 76 -20.68 1.68 22.03
CA ALA A 76 -20.49 3.08 22.39
C ALA A 76 -21.66 3.86 21.77
N ALA A 77 -22.18 4.90 22.42
CA ALA A 77 -23.32 5.67 21.93
C ALA A 77 -22.91 6.94 21.16
N PRO A 78 -22.24 6.90 19.98
CA PRO A 78 -22.17 8.05 19.11
C PRO A 78 -23.31 8.01 18.08
N GLY A 79 -23.85 9.18 17.73
CA GLY A 79 -24.94 9.28 16.76
C GLY A 79 -24.57 8.67 15.39
N ARG A 80 -25.59 8.21 14.63
CA ARG A 80 -25.46 7.58 13.31
C ARG A 80 -24.51 8.31 12.35
N ARG A 81 -24.46 9.65 12.40
CA ARG A 81 -23.55 10.47 11.59
C ARG A 81 -22.07 10.21 11.91
N TYR A 82 -21.71 10.05 13.18
CA TYR A 82 -20.32 9.78 13.60
C TYR A 82 -19.85 8.39 13.16
N GLN A 83 -20.73 7.38 13.25
CA GLN A 83 -20.40 6.04 12.76
C GLN A 83 -20.16 6.05 11.24
N VAL A 84 -21.04 6.69 10.48
CA VAL A 84 -20.88 6.81 9.01
C VAL A 84 -19.59 7.54 8.66
N THR A 85 -19.28 8.68 9.32
CA THR A 85 -18.02 9.40 9.05
C THR A 85 -16.80 8.58 9.42
N ALA A 86 -16.85 7.80 10.51
CA ALA A 86 -15.76 6.90 10.90
C ALA A 86 -15.53 5.78 9.88
N TYR A 87 -16.59 5.14 9.37
CA TYR A 87 -16.47 4.12 8.32
C TYR A 87 -15.93 4.71 7.02
N VAL A 88 -16.41 5.88 6.59
CA VAL A 88 -15.90 6.57 5.41
C VAL A 88 -14.41 6.90 5.59
N LEU A 89 -14.01 7.38 6.78
CA LEU A 89 -12.61 7.67 7.08
C LEU A 89 -11.74 6.41 6.98
N ILE A 90 -12.20 5.28 7.52
CA ILE A 90 -11.48 4.00 7.41
C ILE A 90 -11.28 3.62 5.94
N VAL A 91 -12.33 3.70 5.12
CA VAL A 91 -12.26 3.39 3.68
C VAL A 91 -11.26 4.30 2.98
N VAL A 92 -11.34 5.61 3.20
CA VAL A 92 -10.44 6.59 2.56
C VAL A 92 -8.98 6.34 2.97
N VAL A 93 -8.71 6.16 4.26
CA VAL A 93 -7.35 5.91 4.75
C VAL A 93 -6.82 4.58 4.23
N ALA A 94 -7.62 3.52 4.25
CA ALA A 94 -7.25 2.21 3.72
C ALA A 94 -6.95 2.26 2.21
N ALA A 95 -7.78 2.95 1.44
CA ALA A 95 -7.58 3.16 0.01
C ALA A 95 -6.26 3.89 -0.26
N LEU A 96 -5.97 4.97 0.49
CA LEU A 96 -4.70 5.70 0.36
C LEU A 96 -3.48 4.83 0.71
N LEU A 97 -3.57 4.04 1.79
CA LEU A 97 -2.49 3.13 2.19
C LEU A 97 -2.25 2.01 1.18
N SER A 98 -3.27 1.61 0.42
CA SER A 98 -3.15 0.56 -0.59
C SER A 98 -2.29 0.99 -1.78
N VAL A 99 -2.26 2.28 -2.14
CA VAL A 99 -1.54 2.80 -3.32
C VAL A 99 -0.07 2.41 -3.34
N PRO A 100 0.77 2.76 -2.33
CA PRO A 100 2.17 2.37 -2.35
C PRO A 100 2.38 0.86 -2.26
N ALA A 101 1.52 0.13 -1.54
CA ALA A 101 1.61 -1.33 -1.43
C ALA A 101 1.38 -2.02 -2.78
N VAL A 102 0.37 -1.57 -3.52
CA VAL A 102 0.04 -2.06 -4.86
C VAL A 102 1.15 -1.67 -5.84
N GLN A 103 1.67 -0.45 -5.76
CA GLN A 103 2.80 0.00 -6.60
C GLN A 103 4.05 -0.87 -6.40
N VAL A 104 4.39 -1.24 -5.17
CA VAL A 104 5.52 -2.15 -4.93
C VAL A 104 5.24 -3.56 -5.44
N PHE A 105 4.01 -4.06 -5.29
CA PHE A 105 3.61 -5.36 -5.81
C PHE A 105 3.81 -5.45 -7.33
N PHE A 106 3.40 -4.41 -8.06
CA PHE A 106 3.55 -4.30 -9.51
C PHE A 106 4.88 -3.65 -9.94
N ARG A 107 5.90 -3.57 -9.08
CA ARG A 107 7.14 -2.86 -9.41
C ARG A 107 7.79 -3.39 -10.69
N GLY A 108 7.77 -4.72 -10.88
CA GLY A 108 8.27 -5.35 -12.11
C GLY A 108 7.52 -4.88 -13.36
N ASP A 109 6.19 -4.95 -13.33
CA ASP A 109 5.33 -4.52 -14.43
C ASP A 109 5.43 -3.01 -14.71
N LEU A 110 5.50 -2.18 -13.66
CA LEU A 110 5.72 -0.74 -13.76
C LEU A 110 7.04 -0.42 -14.45
N THR A 111 8.12 -1.09 -14.05
CA THR A 111 9.43 -0.89 -14.68
C THR A 111 9.45 -1.36 -16.12
N ALA A 112 8.78 -2.47 -16.45
CA ALA A 112 8.67 -2.94 -17.83
C ALA A 112 7.86 -1.96 -18.71
N MET A 113 6.84 -1.30 -18.14
CA MET A 113 6.04 -0.29 -18.85
C MET A 113 6.78 1.04 -19.05
N ALA A 114 7.66 1.41 -18.12
CA ALA A 114 8.46 2.64 -18.20
C ALA A 114 9.79 2.46 -18.96
N ALA A 115 10.30 1.23 -19.06
CA ALA A 115 11.53 0.91 -19.79
C ALA A 115 11.62 1.56 -21.19
N PRO A 116 10.59 1.50 -22.07
CA PRO A 116 10.70 2.11 -23.39
C PRO A 116 10.81 3.63 -23.38
N SER A 117 10.10 4.33 -22.49
CA SER A 117 10.20 5.79 -22.39
C SER A 117 11.51 6.26 -21.75
N VAL A 118 12.05 5.48 -20.82
CA VAL A 118 13.38 5.74 -20.23
C VAL A 118 14.49 5.49 -21.25
N MET A 119 14.40 4.41 -22.04
CA MET A 119 15.39 4.09 -23.07
C MET A 119 15.35 5.08 -24.24
N ALA A 120 14.17 5.54 -24.66
CA ALA A 120 14.04 6.55 -25.70
C ALA A 120 14.66 7.93 -25.32
N GLU A 121 14.80 8.21 -24.02
CA GLU A 121 15.53 9.40 -23.52
C GLU A 121 17.04 9.14 -23.44
N MET A 122 17.45 7.92 -23.06
CA MET A 122 18.88 7.57 -22.94
C MET A 122 19.55 7.25 -24.28
N THR A 123 18.77 7.01 -25.32
CA THR A 123 19.25 6.75 -26.67
C THR A 123 18.46 7.62 -27.63
N ASP A 124 19.13 8.57 -28.29
CA ASP A 124 18.55 9.51 -29.27
C ASP A 124 17.75 8.75 -30.36
N GLY A 125 16.47 8.46 -30.09
CA GLY A 125 15.54 7.90 -31.08
C GLY A 125 15.35 6.37 -31.11
N TRP A 126 15.48 5.64 -30.00
CA TRP A 126 15.06 4.22 -30.00
C TRP A 126 13.53 4.08 -30.03
N GLN A 127 12.94 4.16 -31.22
CA GLN A 127 11.50 4.08 -31.51
C GLN A 127 10.93 2.64 -31.46
N GLY A 128 11.73 1.64 -31.08
CA GLY A 128 11.39 0.22 -31.26
C GLY A 128 10.74 -0.49 -30.08
N ALA A 129 10.83 0.04 -28.86
CA ALA A 129 10.28 -0.64 -27.69
C ALA A 129 8.83 -0.18 -27.46
N THR A 130 7.87 -0.84 -28.08
CA THR A 130 6.49 -0.76 -27.60
C THR A 130 6.30 -1.82 -26.51
N THR A 131 5.66 -1.45 -25.41
CA THR A 131 5.21 -2.42 -24.40
C THR A 131 4.42 -3.53 -25.12
N PRO A 132 4.73 -4.82 -24.88
CA PRO A 132 4.19 -5.91 -25.68
C PRO A 132 2.66 -5.93 -25.61
N GLN A 133 2.02 -5.57 -26.72
CA GLN A 133 0.55 -5.53 -26.83
C GLN A 133 -0.09 -6.90 -26.60
N ALA A 134 0.67 -7.97 -26.84
CA ALA A 134 0.23 -9.34 -26.59
C ALA A 134 -0.06 -9.64 -25.11
N ILE A 135 0.54 -8.91 -24.17
CA ILE A 135 0.41 -9.18 -22.73
C ILE A 135 -0.54 -8.16 -22.06
N TYR A 136 -0.47 -6.89 -22.44
CA TYR A 136 -1.19 -5.81 -21.77
C TYR A 136 -2.32 -5.17 -22.61
N GLY A 137 -2.59 -5.67 -23.82
CA GLY A 137 -3.58 -5.11 -24.73
C GLY A 137 -3.16 -3.76 -25.31
N SER A 138 -4.14 -2.96 -25.77
CA SER A 138 -3.89 -1.58 -26.22
C SER A 138 -3.39 -0.75 -25.04
N THR A 139 -2.10 -0.41 -25.04
CA THR A 139 -1.51 0.34 -23.94
C THR A 139 -2.03 1.78 -23.93
N PRO A 140 -2.60 2.25 -22.81
CA PRO A 140 -3.13 3.60 -22.69
C PRO A 140 -2.01 4.63 -22.89
N THR A 141 -2.25 5.61 -23.74
CA THR A 141 -1.31 6.69 -24.06
C THR A 141 -1.33 7.80 -23.03
N TRP A 142 -2.35 7.83 -22.16
CA TRP A 142 -2.58 8.84 -21.13
C TRP A 142 -2.68 8.20 -19.74
N PRO A 143 -2.12 8.78 -18.67
CA PRO A 143 -1.26 9.98 -18.64
C PRO A 143 0.09 9.76 -19.35
N SER A 144 0.67 10.82 -19.94
CA SER A 144 1.94 10.71 -20.69
C SER A 144 3.16 10.61 -19.76
N TYR A 145 4.22 9.91 -20.20
CA TYR A 145 5.50 9.87 -19.49
C TYR A 145 6.40 11.09 -19.77
N GLY A 146 6.01 11.97 -20.69
CA GLY A 146 6.79 13.17 -21.08
C GLY A 146 7.23 14.05 -19.91
N PRO A 147 6.37 14.37 -18.93
CA PRO A 147 6.78 15.13 -17.74
C PRO A 147 7.87 14.42 -16.92
N CYS A 148 7.85 13.09 -16.86
CA CYS A 148 8.85 12.31 -16.15
C CYS A 148 10.19 12.28 -16.90
N GLN A 149 10.18 12.29 -18.24
CA GLN A 149 11.39 12.43 -19.06
C GLN A 149 12.04 13.79 -18.83
N THR A 150 11.24 14.86 -18.80
CA THR A 150 11.74 16.20 -18.45
C THR A 150 12.35 16.22 -17.04
N ILE A 151 11.71 15.61 -16.05
CA ILE A 151 12.29 15.53 -14.69
C ILE A 151 13.58 14.70 -14.68
N GLN A 152 13.64 13.62 -15.46
CA GLN A 152 14.82 12.77 -15.59
C GLN A 152 16.03 13.53 -16.15
N SER A 153 15.83 14.39 -17.15
CA SER A 153 16.93 15.19 -17.71
C SER A 153 17.48 16.21 -16.72
N PHE A 154 16.66 16.73 -15.80
CA PHE A 154 17.11 17.68 -14.75
C PHE A 154 17.66 17.03 -13.48
N THR A 155 17.14 15.87 -13.05
CA THR A 155 17.42 15.28 -11.72
C THR A 155 18.13 13.93 -11.76
N GLY A 156 18.21 13.30 -12.93
CA GLY A 156 18.74 11.96 -13.11
C GLY A 156 17.72 10.84 -12.89
N PRO A 157 18.09 9.59 -13.24
CA PRO A 157 17.15 8.47 -13.34
C PRO A 157 16.59 7.99 -11.98
N VAL A 158 17.34 8.16 -10.89
CA VAL A 158 16.95 7.66 -9.56
C VAL A 158 15.76 8.45 -8.99
N VAL A 159 15.73 9.78 -9.20
CA VAL A 159 14.66 10.65 -8.71
C VAL A 159 13.43 10.54 -9.62
N ALA A 160 13.65 10.39 -10.93
CA ALA A 160 12.56 10.24 -11.90
C ALA A 160 11.80 8.91 -11.77
N ASP A 161 12.41 7.84 -11.21
CA ASP A 161 11.77 6.52 -11.01
C ASP A 161 10.42 6.62 -10.27
N SER A 162 10.32 7.52 -9.28
CA SER A 162 9.07 7.79 -8.56
C SER A 162 7.97 8.36 -9.48
N CYS A 163 8.33 9.24 -10.41
CA CYS A 163 7.40 9.81 -11.39
C CYS A 163 6.91 8.72 -12.35
N TYR A 164 7.82 7.90 -12.89
CA TYR A 164 7.48 6.79 -13.76
C TYR A 164 6.59 5.75 -13.07
N SER A 165 6.88 5.43 -11.81
CA SER A 165 6.05 4.52 -10.99
C SER A 165 4.63 5.07 -10.79
N PHE A 166 4.48 6.38 -10.57
CA PHE A 166 3.16 6.99 -10.39
C PHE A 166 2.34 7.03 -11.68
N VAL A 167 2.95 7.47 -12.78
CA VAL A 167 2.30 7.51 -14.11
C VAL A 167 1.96 6.10 -14.59
N GLY A 168 2.86 5.13 -14.39
CA GLY A 168 2.62 3.73 -14.72
C GLY A 168 1.48 3.13 -13.91
N TYR A 169 1.37 3.47 -12.63
CA TYR A 169 0.25 3.03 -11.79
C TYR A 169 -1.08 3.58 -12.30
N ALA A 170 -1.14 4.86 -12.68
CA ALA A 170 -2.34 5.46 -13.26
C ALA A 170 -2.73 4.83 -14.62
N ARG A 171 -1.74 4.42 -15.43
CA ARG A 171 -1.97 3.68 -16.68
C ARG A 171 -2.49 2.27 -16.43
N MET A 172 -1.98 1.57 -15.42
CA MET A 172 -2.45 0.20 -15.11
C MET A 172 -3.94 0.15 -14.75
N TRP A 173 -4.51 1.19 -14.15
CA TRP A 173 -5.96 1.28 -13.91
C TRP A 173 -6.80 1.31 -15.19
N GLN A 174 -6.20 1.60 -16.34
CA GLN A 174 -6.85 1.59 -17.64
C GLN A 174 -6.61 0.28 -18.41
N MET A 175 -5.80 -0.64 -17.88
CA MET A 175 -5.51 -1.93 -18.49
C MET A 175 -6.45 -3.01 -17.93
N SER A 176 -7.27 -3.58 -18.80
CA SER A 176 -8.26 -4.61 -18.44
C SER A 176 -7.63 -5.85 -17.79
N THR A 177 -6.41 -6.21 -18.17
CA THR A 177 -5.69 -7.37 -17.62
C THR A 177 -5.15 -7.14 -16.20
N ALA A 178 -4.83 -5.90 -15.83
CA ALA A 178 -4.31 -5.54 -14.51
C ALA A 178 -5.43 -5.22 -13.50
N LEU A 179 -6.60 -4.78 -13.97
CA LEU A 179 -7.74 -4.36 -13.15
C LEU A 179 -8.17 -5.36 -12.07
N PRO A 180 -8.34 -6.67 -12.34
CA PRO A 180 -8.79 -7.62 -11.33
C PRO A 180 -7.83 -7.72 -10.14
N MET A 181 -6.53 -7.63 -10.43
CA MET A 181 -5.48 -7.74 -9.41
C MET A 181 -5.28 -6.43 -8.64
N LEU A 182 -5.41 -5.28 -9.31
CA LEU A 182 -5.49 -3.97 -8.64
C LEU A 182 -6.69 -3.90 -7.69
N LEU A 183 -7.87 -4.31 -8.17
CA LEU A 183 -9.11 -4.30 -7.38
C LEU A 183 -9.02 -5.27 -6.20
N SER A 184 -8.46 -6.47 -6.38
CA SER A 184 -8.34 -7.42 -5.27
C SER A 184 -7.40 -6.93 -4.17
N LEU A 185 -6.23 -6.40 -4.53
CA LEU A 185 -5.27 -5.86 -3.55
C LEU A 185 -5.81 -4.62 -2.82
N THR A 186 -6.46 -3.71 -3.54
CA THR A 186 -7.10 -2.53 -2.93
C THR A 186 -8.27 -2.92 -2.02
N MET A 187 -9.10 -3.89 -2.45
CA MET A 187 -10.21 -4.41 -1.64
C MET A 187 -9.72 -5.11 -0.39
N ILE A 188 -8.60 -5.83 -0.40
CA ILE A 188 -8.01 -6.41 0.81
C ILE A 188 -7.69 -5.31 1.83
N TYR A 189 -7.07 -4.23 1.39
CA TYR A 189 -6.74 -3.11 2.29
C TYR A 189 -7.99 -2.43 2.87
N ILE A 190 -9.10 -2.38 2.13
CA ILE A 190 -10.35 -1.73 2.56
C ILE A 190 -11.21 -2.66 3.42
N LEU A 191 -11.45 -3.89 2.96
CA LEU A 191 -12.40 -4.82 3.57
C LEU A 191 -11.92 -5.32 4.93
N PHE A 192 -10.63 -5.60 5.11
CA PHE A 192 -10.09 -6.08 6.40
C PHE A 192 -10.32 -5.12 7.58
N PRO A 193 -9.92 -3.83 7.51
CA PRO A 193 -10.20 -2.89 8.60
C PRO A 193 -11.69 -2.59 8.74
N LEU A 194 -12.46 -2.61 7.65
CA LEU A 194 -13.91 -2.40 7.69
C LEU A 194 -14.65 -3.54 8.40
N THR A 195 -14.30 -4.80 8.09
CA THR A 195 -14.89 -5.98 8.75
C THR A 195 -14.49 -6.04 10.21
N LEU A 196 -13.23 -5.70 10.53
CA LEU A 196 -12.76 -5.60 11.91
C LEU A 196 -13.49 -4.52 12.71
N ALA A 197 -13.73 -3.34 12.11
CA ALA A 197 -14.49 -2.25 12.74
C ALA A 197 -15.96 -2.63 12.98
N ARG A 198 -16.54 -3.42 12.07
CA ARG A 198 -17.95 -3.84 12.14
C ARG A 198 -18.19 -5.01 13.09
N PHE A 199 -17.31 -6.01 13.10
CA PHE A 199 -17.52 -7.29 13.79
C PHE A 199 -16.64 -7.51 15.01
N GLY A 200 -15.73 -6.57 15.31
CA GLY A 200 -14.68 -6.71 16.31
C GLY A 200 -15.10 -7.00 17.75
N GLN A 201 -16.40 -7.02 18.06
CA GLN A 201 -16.91 -7.28 19.41
C GLN A 201 -18.15 -8.17 19.48
N SER A 202 -18.54 -8.88 18.40
CA SER A 202 -19.58 -9.91 18.55
C SER A 202 -19.15 -11.09 19.44
N ASN A 203 -17.88 -11.14 19.86
CA ASN A 203 -17.24 -12.22 20.63
C ASN A 203 -16.61 -11.76 21.96
N THR A 204 -16.92 -10.56 22.48
CA THR A 204 -16.57 -10.18 23.87
C THR A 204 -17.79 -10.12 24.74
#